data_AF-A0A1Y6D7U9-F1
#
_entry.id   AF-A0A1Y6D7U9-F1
#
_cell.length_a   1.000
_cell.length_b   1.000
_cell.length_c   1.000
_cell.angle_alpha   90.00
_cell.angle_beta   90.00
_cell.angle_gamma   90.00
#
_symmetry.space_group_name_H-M   'P 1'
#
loop_
_entity.id
_entity.type
_entity.pdbx_description
1 polymer ?
#
loop_
_entity_poly.entity_id
_entity_poly.type
_entity_poly.pdbx_seq_one_letter_code
_entity_poly.pdbx_strand_id
1 'polypeptide(L)'
;MESPGWTTARPGQLPYTYENFARAKVFLFEKWRERALELRLDTPVDLSGSCKYGSLFMQAVFGGTIRGHFQHQYNFIDGRLVDLSHDAADVGRMCNPYLHEPEYFAIPELQASLARCLPRVECWTAEFLADPP
;
A
#
# COMPACT_ATOMS: atom_id res chain seq x y z
N MET A 1 -1.85 -21.23 -12.51
CA MET A 1 -2.20 -20.21 -11.50
C MET A 1 -1.39 -18.99 -11.87
N GLU A 2 -2.00 -18.00 -12.51
CA GLU A 2 -1.28 -16.80 -12.93
C GLU A 2 -0.81 -16.04 -11.70
N SER A 3 0.45 -15.57 -11.70
CA SER A 3 0.93 -14.68 -10.65
C SER A 3 -0.02 -13.49 -10.60
N PRO A 4 -0.59 -13.14 -9.43
CA PRO A 4 -1.42 -11.96 -9.34
C PRO A 4 -0.59 -10.77 -9.80
N GLY A 5 -1.01 -10.12 -10.89
CA GLY A 5 -0.25 -9.07 -11.57
C GLY A 5 -0.20 -7.77 -10.76
N TRP A 6 0.50 -7.78 -9.62
CA TRP A 6 0.71 -6.62 -8.73
C TRP A 6 1.61 -5.58 -9.38
N THR A 7 2.60 -6.06 -10.15
CA THR A 7 3.52 -5.24 -10.94
C THR A 7 2.96 -4.84 -12.31
N THR A 8 1.80 -5.39 -12.70
CA THR A 8 1.08 -5.02 -13.92
C THR A 8 0.20 -3.81 -13.66
N ALA A 9 0.17 -2.87 -14.61
CA ALA A 9 -0.62 -1.65 -14.45
C ALA A 9 -2.12 -1.97 -14.43
N ARG A 10 -2.83 -1.38 -13.48
CA ARG A 10 -4.29 -1.52 -13.32
C ARG A 10 -4.98 -0.16 -13.36
N PRO A 11 -6.22 -0.07 -13.87
CA PRO A 11 -7.00 1.15 -13.74
C PRO A 11 -7.39 1.38 -12.27
N GLY A 12 -7.43 2.65 -11.86
CA GLY A 12 -7.97 3.07 -10.57
C GLY A 12 -9.48 3.23 -10.60
N GLN A 13 -10.09 3.26 -9.41
CA GLN A 13 -11.50 3.61 -9.21
C GLN A 13 -11.69 5.11 -8.97
N LEU A 14 -10.65 5.80 -8.51
CA LEU A 14 -10.60 7.24 -8.35
C LEU A 14 -9.35 7.82 -9.05
N PRO A 15 -9.40 9.08 -9.52
CA PRO A 15 -8.22 9.75 -10.02
C PRO A 15 -7.22 10.01 -8.89
N TYR A 16 -5.93 9.85 -9.19
CA TYR A 16 -4.88 10.28 -8.29
C TYR A 16 -4.78 11.82 -8.29
N THR A 17 -5.22 12.44 -7.20
CA THR A 17 -5.07 13.87 -6.92
C THR A 17 -4.43 14.04 -5.53
N TYR A 18 -3.82 15.20 -5.25
CA TYR A 18 -3.27 15.47 -3.93
C TYR A 18 -4.31 15.40 -2.82
N GLU A 19 -5.54 15.85 -3.10
CA GLU A 19 -6.66 15.79 -2.16
C GLU A 19 -7.05 14.34 -1.85
N ASN A 20 -7.25 13.52 -2.87
CA ASN A 20 -7.59 12.11 -2.69
C ASN A 20 -6.46 11.35 -2.00
N PHE A 21 -5.19 11.66 -2.33
CA PHE A 21 -4.03 11.09 -1.66
C PHE A 21 -4.00 11.45 -0.17
N ALA A 22 -4.23 12.71 0.19
CA ALA A 22 -4.26 13.14 1.58
C ALA A 22 -5.35 12.41 2.37
N ARG A 23 -6.55 12.25 1.80
CA ARG A 23 -7.65 11.48 2.39
C ARG A 23 -7.30 10.00 2.56
N ALA A 24 -6.74 9.39 1.52
CA ALA A 24 -6.28 8.01 1.54
C ALA A 24 -5.23 7.77 2.64
N LYS A 25 -4.34 8.74 2.87
CA LYS A 25 -3.31 8.69 3.91
C LYS A 25 -3.92 8.72 5.31
N VAL A 26 -4.82 9.66 5.58
CA VAL A 26 -5.52 9.75 6.86
C VAL A 26 -6.33 8.47 7.13
N PHE A 27 -7.09 8.03 6.13
CA PHE A 27 -7.90 6.82 6.22
C PHE A 27 -7.04 5.59 6.54
N LEU A 28 -5.97 5.35 5.77
CA LEU A 28 -5.11 4.19 5.99
C LEU A 28 -4.44 4.24 7.37
N PHE A 29 -4.04 5.42 7.86
CA PHE A 29 -3.45 5.55 9.18
C PHE A 29 -4.42 5.13 10.29
N GLU A 30 -5.68 5.56 10.24
CA GLU A 30 -6.68 5.10 11.21
C GLU A 30 -6.92 3.59 11.11
N LYS A 31 -7.01 3.04 9.90
CA LYS A 31 -7.12 1.59 9.69
C LYS A 31 -5.91 0.81 10.18
N TRP A 32 -4.72 1.40 10.09
CA TRP A 32 -3.49 0.81 10.63
C TRP A 32 -3.50 0.75 12.15
N ARG A 33 -4.00 1.81 12.81
CA ARG A 33 -4.19 1.84 14.26
C ARG A 33 -5.24 0.85 14.73
N GLU A 34 -6.38 0.78 14.05
CA GLU A 34 -7.40 -0.25 14.28
C GLU A 34 -6.80 -1.66 14.20
N ARG A 35 -5.99 -1.91 13.16
CA ARG A 35 -5.34 -3.22 12.96
C ARG A 35 -4.35 -3.57 14.07
N ALA A 36 -3.57 -2.62 14.56
CA ALA A 36 -2.66 -2.84 15.67
C ALA A 36 -3.43 -3.20 16.95
N LEU A 37 -4.55 -2.53 17.21
CA LEU A 37 -5.42 -2.83 18.36
C LEU A 37 -6.01 -4.25 18.27
N GLU A 38 -6.51 -4.66 17.11
CA GLU A 38 -7.00 -6.04 16.89
C GLU A 38 -5.93 -7.09 17.20
N LEU A 39 -4.68 -6.80 16.86
CA LEU A 39 -3.52 -7.67 17.09
C LEU A 39 -2.93 -7.53 18.49
N ARG A 40 -3.48 -6.64 19.33
CA ARG A 40 -2.96 -6.32 20.68
C ARG A 40 -1.50 -5.84 20.66
N LEU A 41 -1.15 -5.07 19.64
CA LEU A 41 0.13 -4.40 19.51
C LEU A 41 0.03 -2.95 20.01
N ASP A 42 1.19 -2.32 20.22
CA ASP A 42 1.25 -0.89 20.50
C ASP A 42 0.62 -0.09 19.36
N THR A 43 -0.04 1.02 19.71
CA THR A 43 -0.68 1.89 18.73
C THR A 43 0.39 2.58 17.87
N PRO A 44 0.38 2.42 16.54
CA PRO A 44 1.30 3.10 15.65
C PRO A 44 1.17 4.62 15.76
N VAL A 45 2.31 5.31 15.73
CA VAL A 45 2.37 6.79 15.71
C VAL A 45 2.52 7.34 14.30
N ASP A 46 2.86 6.49 13.33
CA ASP A 46 2.95 6.77 11.90
C ASP A 46 2.59 5.50 11.08
N LEU A 47 2.88 5.52 9.78
CA LEU A 47 2.63 4.41 8.85
C LEU A 47 3.79 3.39 8.77
N SER A 48 4.68 3.36 9.76
CA SER A 48 5.76 2.37 9.79
C SER A 48 5.21 0.94 9.73
N GLY A 49 5.83 0.10 8.90
CA GLY A 49 5.43 -1.28 8.66
C GLY A 49 4.14 -1.47 7.86
N SER A 50 3.48 -0.39 7.42
CA SER A 50 2.20 -0.48 6.70
C SER A 50 2.35 -0.66 5.19
N CYS A 51 3.58 -0.66 4.65
CA CYS A 51 3.85 -0.59 3.20
C CYS A 51 3.08 -1.65 2.38
N LYS A 52 2.91 -2.86 2.92
CA LYS A 52 2.10 -3.93 2.29
C LYS A 52 0.65 -3.54 2.08
N TYR A 53 0.02 -3.08 3.14
CA TYR A 53 -1.36 -2.64 3.12
C TYR A 53 -1.50 -1.37 2.28
N GLY A 54 -0.57 -0.43 2.44
CA GLY A 54 -0.59 0.85 1.76
C GLY A 54 -0.52 0.70 0.25
N SER A 55 0.42 -0.10 -0.28
CA SER A 55 0.55 -0.18 -1.72
C SER A 55 -0.55 -1.01 -2.39
N LEU A 56 -1.08 -2.03 -1.71
CA LEU A 56 -2.27 -2.76 -2.17
C LEU A 56 -3.49 -1.84 -2.21
N PHE A 57 -3.71 -1.05 -1.14
CA PHE A 57 -4.81 -0.11 -1.04
C PHE A 57 -4.72 0.97 -2.12
N MET A 58 -3.56 1.59 -2.28
CA MET A 58 -3.33 2.61 -3.31
C MET A 58 -3.54 2.06 -4.72
N GLN A 59 -3.11 0.83 -5.00
CA GLN A 59 -3.37 0.22 -6.30
C GLN A 59 -4.85 -0.05 -6.53
N ALA A 60 -5.58 -0.49 -5.50
CA ALA A 60 -7.01 -0.75 -5.60
C ALA A 60 -7.85 0.52 -5.80
N VAL A 61 -7.43 1.64 -5.19
CA VAL A 61 -8.13 2.93 -5.27
C VAL A 61 -7.73 3.73 -6.51
N PHE A 62 -6.42 3.88 -6.76
CA PHE A 62 -5.88 4.79 -7.77
C PHE A 62 -5.24 4.08 -8.97
N GLY A 63 -5.11 2.76 -8.94
CA GLY A 63 -4.53 1.98 -10.01
C GLY A 63 -3.00 1.99 -10.03
N GLY A 64 -2.43 1.87 -11.23
CA GLY A 64 -0.99 1.80 -11.44
C GLY A 64 -0.39 0.44 -11.08
N THR A 65 0.89 0.45 -10.73
CA THR A 65 1.69 -0.74 -10.41
C THR A 65 2.21 -0.68 -8.98
N ILE A 66 2.44 -1.83 -8.36
CA ILE A 66 3.23 -1.94 -7.14
C ILE A 66 4.69 -2.19 -7.54
N ARG A 67 5.59 -1.46 -6.89
CA ARG A 67 7.05 -1.59 -7.02
C ARG A 67 7.67 -1.70 -5.64
N GLY A 68 8.94 -2.06 -5.58
CA GLY A 68 9.65 -2.24 -4.32
C GLY A 68 10.67 -3.36 -4.35
N HIS A 69 11.13 -3.70 -3.15
CA HIS A 69 12.11 -4.72 -2.81
C HIS A 69 11.82 -5.28 -1.42
N PHE A 70 12.74 -6.09 -0.87
CA PHE A 70 12.50 -6.81 0.39
C PHE A 70 12.22 -5.94 1.62
N GLN A 71 12.65 -4.67 1.65
CA GLN A 71 12.40 -3.79 2.80
C GLN A 71 11.17 -2.91 2.61
N HIS A 72 10.83 -2.54 1.37
CA HIS A 72 9.78 -1.56 1.12
C HIS A 72 9.04 -1.78 -0.18
N GLN A 73 7.74 -1.43 -0.17
CA GLN A 73 6.90 -1.42 -1.36
C GLN A 73 6.08 -0.14 -1.45
N TYR A 74 5.93 0.34 -2.68
CA TYR A 74 5.29 1.61 -3.03
C TYR A 74 4.54 1.47 -4.37
N ASN A 75 3.88 2.53 -4.82
CA ASN A 75 3.14 2.54 -6.08
C ASN A 75 3.82 3.39 -7.14
N PHE A 76 3.58 3.02 -8.39
CA PHE A 76 3.87 3.87 -9.53
C PHE A 76 2.58 4.08 -10.34
N ILE A 77 2.09 5.32 -10.32
CA ILE A 77 0.78 5.74 -10.84
C ILE A 77 1.01 6.90 -11.81
N ASP A 78 0.57 6.75 -13.06
CA ASP A 78 0.72 7.78 -14.11
C ASP A 78 2.13 8.39 -14.23
N GLY A 79 3.15 7.52 -14.18
CA GLY A 79 4.55 7.96 -14.29
C GLY A 79 5.15 8.50 -12.99
N ARG A 80 4.41 8.48 -11.88
CA ARG A 80 4.83 9.06 -10.59
C ARG A 80 5.05 7.98 -9.54
N LEU A 81 6.10 8.15 -8.77
CA LEU A 81 6.29 7.44 -7.52
C LEU A 81 5.30 7.97 -6.48
N VAL A 82 4.57 7.06 -5.86
CA VAL A 82 3.56 7.36 -4.84
C VAL A 82 3.73 6.40 -3.68
N ASP A 83 3.83 6.93 -2.47
CA ASP A 83 4.03 6.16 -1.25
C ASP A 83 3.30 6.85 -0.10
N LEU A 84 2.37 6.13 0.54
CA LEU A 84 1.64 6.64 1.70
C LEU A 84 2.54 6.76 2.94
N SER A 85 3.53 5.87 3.05
CA SER A 85 4.48 5.77 4.15
C SER A 85 5.78 6.57 3.91
N HIS A 86 5.83 7.48 2.94
CA HIS A 86 7.07 8.20 2.60
C HIS A 86 7.70 8.98 3.76
N ASP A 87 6.89 9.40 4.74
CA ASP A 87 7.28 10.14 5.95
C ASP A 87 7.30 9.25 7.21
N ALA A 88 7.07 7.95 7.07
CA ALA A 88 7.20 7.01 8.18
C ALA A 88 8.67 6.88 8.58
N ALA A 89 8.90 6.71 9.89
CA ALA A 89 10.23 6.69 10.47
C ALA A 89 11.09 5.53 9.96
N ASP A 90 10.50 4.38 9.63
CA ASP A 90 11.21 3.23 9.07
C ASP A 90 11.68 3.50 7.64
N VAL A 91 10.83 4.08 6.78
CA VAL A 91 11.18 4.47 5.40
C VAL A 91 12.29 5.51 5.39
N GLY A 92 12.21 6.52 6.26
CA GLY A 92 13.23 7.57 6.39
C GLY A 92 14.60 7.06 6.84
N ARG A 93 14.70 5.85 7.41
CA ARG A 93 15.96 5.21 7.82
C ARG A 93 16.56 4.30 6.75
N MET A 94 15.84 4.05 5.65
CA MET A 94 16.32 3.17 4.59
C MET A 94 17.30 3.90 3.67
N CYS A 95 18.36 3.20 3.21
CA CYS A 95 19.30 3.76 2.24
C CYS A 95 18.67 3.92 0.85
N ASN A 96 17.87 2.92 0.43
CA ASN A 96 17.29 2.86 -0.92
C ASN A 96 15.80 2.49 -0.86
N PRO A 97 14.92 3.31 -0.26
CA PRO A 97 13.50 2.96 -0.08
C PRO A 97 12.77 2.74 -1.41
N TYR A 98 13.25 3.35 -2.50
CA TYR A 98 12.57 3.35 -3.80
C TYR A 98 13.31 2.56 -4.89
N LEU A 99 14.21 1.65 -4.50
CA LEU A 99 14.72 0.63 -5.40
C LEU A 99 13.57 -0.27 -5.85
N HIS A 100 13.58 -0.71 -7.11
CA HIS A 100 12.62 -1.68 -7.60
C HIS A 100 13.35 -2.93 -8.09
N GLU A 101 13.01 -4.07 -7.49
CA GLU A 101 13.50 -5.40 -7.86
C GLU A 101 12.30 -6.22 -8.34
N PRO A 102 12.03 -6.29 -9.65
CA PRO A 102 10.86 -7.01 -10.19
C PRO A 102 10.79 -8.47 -9.74
N GLU A 103 11.94 -9.13 -9.61
CA GLU A 103 12.06 -10.53 -9.21
C GLU A 103 11.58 -10.77 -7.78
N TYR A 104 11.60 -9.74 -6.93
CA TYR A 104 11.05 -9.82 -5.57
C TYR A 104 9.56 -10.22 -5.59
N PHE A 105 8.80 -9.73 -6.57
CA PHE A 105 7.37 -10.03 -6.74
C PHE A 105 7.08 -11.43 -7.29
N ALA A 106 8.11 -12.14 -7.75
CA ALA A 106 8.01 -13.54 -8.16
C ALA A 106 8.22 -14.52 -6.98
N ILE A 107 8.64 -14.04 -5.80
CA ILE A 107 8.88 -14.88 -4.62
C ILE A 107 7.55 -15.40 -4.03
N PRO A 108 7.34 -16.73 -3.92
CA PRO A 108 6.08 -17.29 -3.42
C PRO A 108 5.68 -16.81 -2.02
N GLU A 109 6.65 -16.64 -1.11
CA GLU A 109 6.42 -16.17 0.26
C GLU A 109 5.89 -14.74 0.28
N LEU A 110 6.40 -13.88 -0.60
CA LEU A 110 5.87 -12.54 -0.76
C LEU A 110 4.45 -12.59 -1.34
N GLN A 111 4.21 -13.38 -2.38
CA GLN A 111 2.88 -13.52 -2.97
C GLN A 111 1.85 -14.00 -1.95
N ALA A 112 2.20 -15.00 -1.14
CA ALA A 112 1.38 -15.48 -0.03
C ALA A 112 1.18 -14.40 1.04
N SER A 113 2.21 -13.61 1.36
CA SER A 113 2.10 -12.49 2.28
C SER A 113 1.15 -11.41 1.78
N LEU A 114 1.20 -11.04 0.50
CA LEU A 114 0.29 -10.06 -0.11
C LEU A 114 -1.13 -10.60 -0.16
N ALA A 115 -1.31 -11.87 -0.55
CA ALA A 115 -2.61 -12.52 -0.59
C ALA A 115 -3.31 -12.53 0.79
N ARG A 116 -2.55 -12.67 1.89
CA ARG A 116 -3.08 -12.57 3.26
C ARG A 116 -3.53 -11.17 3.65
N CYS A 117 -2.98 -10.13 3.02
CA CYS A 117 -3.38 -8.74 3.24
C CYS A 117 -4.66 -8.39 2.47
N LEU A 118 -4.90 -9.01 1.32
CA LEU A 118 -5.96 -8.62 0.37
C LEU A 118 -7.37 -8.52 0.96
N PRO A 119 -7.92 -9.53 1.68
CA PRO A 119 -9.31 -9.45 2.11
C PRO A 119 -9.60 -8.20 2.96
N ARG A 120 -8.61 -7.79 3.76
CA ARG A 120 -8.70 -6.59 4.59
C ARG A 120 -8.58 -5.32 3.77
N VAL A 121 -7.63 -5.29 2.84
CA VAL A 121 -7.46 -4.15 1.92
C VAL A 121 -8.70 -3.96 1.05
N GLU A 122 -9.36 -5.04 0.63
CA GLU A 122 -10.62 -4.98 -0.13
C GLU A 122 -11.74 -4.36 0.71
N CYS A 123 -11.91 -4.76 1.97
CA CYS A 123 -12.86 -4.12 2.88
C CYS A 123 -12.55 -2.63 3.07
N TRP A 124 -11.29 -2.28 3.34
CA TRP A 124 -10.85 -0.90 3.51
C TRP A 124 -11.06 -0.06 2.25
N THR A 125 -10.83 -0.64 1.08
CA THR A 125 -11.08 0.02 -0.21
C THR A 125 -12.57 0.30 -0.40
N ALA A 126 -13.43 -0.69 -0.11
CA ALA A 126 -14.88 -0.50 -0.19
C ALA A 126 -15.38 0.59 0.78
N GLU A 127 -14.89 0.59 2.02
CA GLU A 127 -15.20 1.63 3.01
C GLU A 127 -14.77 3.02 2.54
N PHE A 128 -13.54 3.15 2.02
CA PHE A 128 -13.02 4.43 1.51
C PHE A 128 -13.83 4.96 0.33
N LEU A 129 -14.27 4.08 -0.57
CA LEU A 129 -15.02 4.46 -1.76
C LEU A 129 -16.51 4.72 -1.49
N ALA A 130 -17.06 4.22 -0.37
CA ALA A 130 -18.46 4.43 0.01
C ALA A 130 -18.74 5.85 0.53
N ASP A 131 -17.69 6.60 0.89
CA ASP A 131 -17.76 8.01 1.27
C ASP A 131 -16.93 8.88 0.30
N PRO A 132 -17.29 8.94 -1.00
CA PRO A 132 -16.55 9.74 -1.98
C PRO A 132 -16.70 11.25 -1.68
N PRO A 133 -15.77 12.10 -2.15
CA PRO A 133 -15.81 13.54 -1.90
C PRO A 133 -17.11 14.21 -2.35
#